data_AF-A0A9X1MUS1-F1
#
_entry.id   AF-A0A9X1MUS1-F1
#
_cell.length_a   1.000
_cell.length_b   1.000
_cell.length_c   1.000
_cell.angle_alpha   90.00
_cell.angle_beta   90.00
_cell.angle_gamma   90.00
#
_symmetry.space_group_name_H-M   'P 1'
#
loop_
_entity.id
_entity.type
_entity.pdbx_description
1 polymer ?
#
loop_
_entity_poly.entity_id
_entity_poly.type
_entity_poly.pdbx_seq_one_letter_code
_entity_poly.pdbx_strand_id
1 'polypeptide(L)'
;MLAVKLHGHAKYEQQNFYACKSYFIFDNRVVALGTGISNDDSEHETATTLFQHTVPDSEVVEVNGEQINQTGTDVSFKEATTFMDPAGNRYFIPDGYNIRFLYDEQESNSQSDAAPTKGIFATALIEHGISPQNQSYEYAIVIEAGDSNIPEYTVVQADTNSHIVLDNATGKEGYAFFEPVEGLEHTLIIASDSPCMALAHKASMTKAYLSIVNPDLALYAGQDSDQIDENGQQVEVSIYSRPWRYNLSMEQTVSIIVAGNWQLDGDYLDVTVESDGVNTQLTVTTIDAKPVLITLVSM
;
A
#
# COMPACT_ATOMS: atom_id res chain seq x y z
N MET A 1 -8.29 -2.12 1.60
CA MET A 1 -6.86 -1.78 1.72
C MET A 1 -6.04 -2.66 0.78
N LEU A 2 -4.82 -2.26 0.46
CA LEU A 2 -3.85 -3.00 -0.35
C LEU A 2 -2.49 -2.98 0.35
N ALA A 3 -1.74 -4.07 0.27
CA ALA A 3 -0.35 -4.17 0.72
C ALA A 3 0.44 -5.03 -0.27
N VAL A 4 1.64 -4.58 -0.66
CA VAL A 4 2.48 -5.23 -1.66
C VAL A 4 3.94 -5.15 -1.23
N LYS A 5 4.65 -6.29 -1.26
CA LYS A 5 6.11 -6.35 -1.33
C LYS A 5 6.51 -6.34 -2.79
N LEU A 6 6.94 -5.18 -3.29
CA LEU A 6 7.47 -5.05 -4.64
C LEU A 6 8.89 -5.63 -4.67
N HIS A 7 9.16 -6.48 -5.66
CA HIS A 7 10.48 -6.96 -6.00
C HIS A 7 10.61 -7.02 -7.53
N GLY A 8 11.54 -6.24 -8.07
CA GLY A 8 11.86 -6.28 -9.50
C GLY A 8 12.49 -7.62 -9.92
N HIS A 9 12.25 -8.01 -11.17
CA HIS A 9 12.71 -9.29 -11.69
C HIS A 9 14.12 -9.17 -12.31
N ALA A 10 14.99 -10.16 -12.06
CA ALA A 10 16.39 -10.16 -12.52
C ALA A 10 16.56 -10.04 -14.04
N LYS A 11 15.59 -10.55 -14.82
CA LYS A 11 15.52 -10.38 -16.28
C LYS A 11 15.72 -8.93 -16.75
N TYR A 12 15.26 -7.97 -15.96
CA TYR A 12 15.35 -6.54 -16.29
C TYR A 12 16.43 -5.83 -15.48
N GLU A 13 17.35 -6.59 -14.86
CA GLU A 13 18.39 -6.07 -13.96
C GLU A 13 17.80 -5.35 -12.73
N GLN A 14 16.58 -5.71 -12.34
CA GLN A 14 15.85 -5.10 -11.22
C GLN A 14 15.77 -6.01 -9.99
N GLN A 15 16.62 -7.04 -9.89
CA GLN A 15 16.64 -7.95 -8.73
C GLN A 15 16.92 -7.23 -7.41
N ASN A 16 17.49 -6.02 -7.45
CA ASN A 16 17.74 -5.19 -6.28
C ASN A 16 16.65 -4.13 -6.05
N PHE A 17 15.61 -4.07 -6.90
CA PHE A 17 14.54 -3.10 -6.76
C PHE A 17 13.45 -3.60 -5.82
N TYR A 18 13.40 -3.03 -4.62
CA TYR A 18 12.46 -3.42 -3.57
C TYR A 18 11.65 -2.22 -3.08
N ALA A 19 10.41 -2.48 -2.62
CA ALA A 19 9.63 -1.55 -1.82
C ALA A 19 8.48 -2.28 -1.10
N CYS A 20 8.14 -1.86 0.11
CA CYS A 20 6.85 -2.18 0.73
C CYS A 20 5.88 -1.04 0.42
N LYS A 21 4.71 -1.33 -0.15
CA LYS A 21 3.72 -0.33 -0.58
C LYS A 21 2.36 -0.69 -0.02
N SER A 22 1.67 0.27 0.60
CA SER A 22 0.31 0.06 1.09
C SER A 22 -0.62 1.23 0.77
N TYR A 23 -1.91 0.91 0.63
CA TYR A 23 -2.98 1.88 0.42
C TYR A 23 -4.14 1.56 1.36
N PHE A 24 -4.41 2.45 2.31
CA PHE A 24 -5.51 2.36 3.25
C PHE A 24 -6.67 3.20 2.73
N ILE A 25 -7.84 2.61 2.61
CA ILE A 25 -9.01 3.25 1.98
C ILE A 25 -10.09 3.38 3.05
N PHE A 26 -10.38 4.62 3.44
CA PHE A 26 -11.36 4.99 4.45
C PHE A 26 -12.40 5.92 3.83
N ASP A 27 -13.57 5.38 3.50
CA ASP A 27 -14.61 6.09 2.75
C ASP A 27 -14.05 6.62 1.42
N ASN A 28 -13.97 7.95 1.23
CA ASN A 28 -13.37 8.60 0.06
C ASN A 28 -11.92 9.05 0.26
N ARG A 29 -11.28 8.67 1.38
CA ARG A 29 -9.88 9.00 1.70
C ARG A 29 -8.99 7.80 1.45
N VAL A 30 -7.84 8.03 0.82
CA VAL A 30 -6.79 7.04 0.66
C VAL A 30 -5.53 7.55 1.34
N VAL A 31 -4.90 6.73 2.19
CA VAL A 31 -3.56 7.00 2.72
C VAL A 31 -2.59 6.00 2.09
N ALA A 32 -1.57 6.51 1.42
CA ALA A 32 -0.58 5.72 0.72
C ALA A 32 0.78 5.83 1.43
N LEU A 33 1.35 4.68 1.78
CA LEU A 33 2.66 4.58 2.40
C LEU A 33 3.59 3.71 1.54
N GLY A 34 4.86 4.10 1.47
CA GLY A 34 5.93 3.35 0.82
C GLY A 34 7.19 3.38 1.66
N THR A 35 7.82 2.24 1.89
CA THR A 35 9.08 2.12 2.63
C THR A 35 10.03 1.13 1.97
N GLY A 36 11.30 1.14 2.35
CA GLY A 36 12.30 0.21 1.81
C GLY A 36 12.64 0.44 0.33
N ILE A 37 12.25 1.59 -0.25
CA ILE A 37 12.43 1.88 -1.67
C ILE A 37 13.93 1.92 -1.98
N SER A 38 14.42 0.88 -2.63
CA SER A 38 15.84 0.68 -2.86
C SER A 38 16.11 0.03 -4.20
N ASN A 39 17.20 0.42 -4.88
CA ASN A 39 17.81 -0.28 -6.01
C ASN A 39 19.26 0.22 -6.22
N ASP A 40 19.98 -0.39 -7.14
CA ASP A 40 21.35 -0.04 -7.53
C ASP A 40 21.46 0.48 -8.97
N ASP A 41 20.35 0.92 -9.57
CA ASP A 41 20.37 1.57 -10.89
C ASP A 41 21.08 2.93 -10.76
N SER A 42 22.27 3.03 -11.35
CA SER A 42 23.11 4.23 -11.31
C SER A 42 22.86 5.22 -12.45
N GLU A 43 21.95 4.89 -13.37
CA GLU A 43 21.69 5.65 -14.59
C GLU A 43 20.31 6.33 -14.57
N HIS A 44 19.31 5.72 -13.93
CA HIS A 44 17.92 6.18 -13.98
C HIS A 44 17.35 6.58 -12.62
N GLU A 45 16.44 7.54 -12.65
CA GLU A 45 15.70 8.03 -11.49
C GLU A 45 14.64 7.03 -11.03
N THR A 46 14.50 6.87 -9.71
CA THR A 46 13.36 6.17 -9.10
C THR A 46 12.32 7.18 -8.64
N ALA A 47 11.07 7.00 -9.04
CA ALA A 47 9.97 7.90 -8.64
C ALA A 47 8.71 7.13 -8.26
N THR A 48 7.88 7.75 -7.43
CA THR A 48 6.49 7.34 -7.19
C THR A 48 5.55 8.36 -7.81
N THR A 49 4.79 7.93 -8.81
CA THR A 49 3.79 8.78 -9.47
C THR A 49 2.58 8.98 -8.57
N LEU A 50 2.22 10.24 -8.33
CA LEU A 50 0.99 10.63 -7.65
C LEU A 50 -0.20 10.59 -8.61
N PHE A 51 -0.04 11.26 -9.76
CA PHE A 51 -0.94 11.15 -10.91
C PHE A 51 -0.20 11.46 -12.20
N GLN A 52 -0.77 10.97 -13.30
CA GLN A 52 -0.41 11.37 -14.66
C GLN A 52 -1.69 11.36 -15.49
N HIS A 53 -2.13 12.54 -15.93
CA HIS A 53 -3.42 12.74 -16.59
C HIS A 53 -3.23 13.46 -17.92
N THR A 54 -3.88 12.99 -18.98
CA THR A 54 -3.87 13.69 -20.28
C THR A 54 -4.71 14.96 -20.20
N VAL A 55 -4.23 16.05 -20.78
CA VAL A 55 -4.88 17.37 -20.73
C VAL A 55 -4.93 18.00 -22.14
N PRO A 56 -5.65 17.36 -23.08
CA PRO A 56 -5.65 17.76 -24.48
C PRO A 56 -6.26 19.16 -24.72
N ASP A 57 -7.17 19.59 -23.85
CA ASP A 57 -7.88 20.87 -23.96
C ASP A 57 -7.35 21.92 -22.96
N SER A 58 -6.10 21.74 -22.50
CA SER A 58 -5.46 22.61 -21.50
C SER A 58 -6.25 22.71 -20.19
N GLU A 59 -6.77 21.58 -19.72
CA GLU A 59 -7.48 21.46 -18.45
C GLU A 59 -6.62 21.97 -17.30
N VAL A 60 -7.26 22.67 -16.36
CA VAL A 60 -6.60 23.27 -15.21
C VAL A 60 -6.31 22.20 -14.17
N VAL A 61 -5.07 22.19 -13.67
CA VAL A 61 -4.64 21.48 -12.47
C VAL A 61 -4.40 22.51 -11.37
N GLU A 62 -4.78 22.19 -10.14
CA GLU A 62 -4.44 23.04 -9.00
C GLU A 62 -3.14 22.56 -8.36
N VAL A 63 -2.20 23.46 -8.11
CA VAL A 63 -0.95 23.20 -7.37
C VAL A 63 -0.86 24.23 -6.25
N ASN A 64 -0.93 23.80 -4.98
CA ASN A 64 -0.90 24.69 -3.82
C ASN A 64 -1.91 25.86 -3.88
N GLY A 65 -3.10 25.61 -4.42
CA GLY A 65 -4.15 26.62 -4.61
C GLY A 65 -4.00 27.48 -5.88
N GLU A 66 -2.90 27.35 -6.61
CA GLU A 66 -2.68 28.04 -7.89
C GLU A 66 -3.18 27.20 -9.06
N GLN A 67 -3.83 27.84 -10.03
CA GLN A 67 -4.33 27.19 -11.24
C GLN A 67 -3.24 27.15 -12.31
N ILE A 68 -2.87 25.93 -12.75
CA ILE A 68 -1.84 25.69 -13.76
C ILE A 68 -2.47 25.00 -14.98
N ASN A 69 -2.20 25.56 -16.16
CA ASN A 69 -2.55 24.98 -17.45
C ASN A 69 -1.56 25.37 -18.57
N GLN A 70 -0.34 25.77 -18.19
CA GLN A 70 0.66 26.25 -19.12
C GLN A 70 1.65 25.14 -19.47
N THR A 71 1.74 24.80 -20.76
CA THR A 71 2.75 23.89 -21.32
C THR A 71 4.17 24.42 -21.08
N GLY A 72 5.11 23.52 -20.79
CA GLY A 72 6.49 23.86 -20.40
C GLY A 72 6.64 24.18 -18.91
N THR A 73 5.63 23.90 -18.09
CA THR A 73 5.75 23.98 -16.63
C THR A 73 6.54 22.78 -16.12
N ASP A 74 7.60 23.04 -15.36
CA ASP A 74 8.39 22.04 -14.64
C ASP A 74 8.86 22.68 -13.34
N VAL A 75 8.28 22.27 -12.22
CA VAL A 75 8.51 22.87 -10.89
C VAL A 75 8.71 21.80 -9.84
N SER A 76 9.52 22.12 -8.83
CA SER A 76 9.84 21.21 -7.73
C SER A 76 9.57 21.85 -6.37
N PHE A 77 9.14 21.03 -5.42
CA PHE A 77 8.79 21.42 -4.06
C PHE A 77 9.49 20.53 -3.03
N LYS A 78 9.73 21.06 -1.82
CA LYS A 78 10.23 20.30 -0.65
C LYS A 78 9.34 20.45 0.58
N GLU A 79 8.53 21.49 0.59
CA GLU A 79 7.47 21.76 1.53
C GLU A 79 6.25 20.88 1.27
N ALA A 80 5.36 20.82 2.26
CA ALA A 80 4.08 20.18 2.11
C ALA A 80 3.36 20.75 0.88
N THR A 81 2.91 19.85 0.00
CA THR A 81 2.36 20.21 -1.30
C THR A 81 1.00 19.58 -1.49
N THR A 82 0.11 20.31 -2.16
CA THR A 82 -1.23 19.84 -2.51
C THR A 82 -1.45 19.95 -4.01
N PHE A 83 -2.14 18.96 -4.56
CA PHE A 83 -2.55 18.96 -5.96
C PHE A 83 -4.04 18.68 -6.07
N MET A 84 -4.70 19.23 -7.08
CA MET A 84 -5.99 18.73 -7.55
C MET A 84 -5.86 18.32 -9.01
N ASP A 85 -6.01 17.03 -9.29
CA ASP A 85 -5.91 16.50 -10.65
C ASP A 85 -7.14 16.89 -11.50
N PRO A 86 -7.11 16.71 -12.84
CA PRO A 86 -8.23 17.04 -13.71
C PRO A 86 -9.51 16.20 -13.45
N ALA A 87 -9.39 15.08 -12.74
CA ALA A 87 -10.51 14.22 -12.36
C ALA A 87 -11.16 14.65 -11.02
N GLY A 88 -10.64 15.69 -10.37
CA GLY A 88 -11.16 16.22 -9.10
C GLY A 88 -10.64 15.50 -7.86
N ASN A 89 -9.60 14.67 -7.97
CA ASN A 89 -8.95 14.08 -6.80
C ASN A 89 -7.92 15.04 -6.23
N ARG A 90 -7.93 15.21 -4.91
CA ARG A 90 -6.99 16.08 -4.21
C ARG A 90 -5.92 15.26 -3.49
N TYR A 91 -4.66 15.57 -3.75
CA TYR A 91 -3.50 14.92 -3.17
C TYR A 91 -2.90 15.83 -2.10
N PHE A 92 -2.51 15.24 -0.98
CA PHE A 92 -1.86 15.92 0.14
C PHE A 92 -0.56 15.19 0.46
N ILE A 93 0.55 15.90 0.32
CA ILE A 93 1.89 15.36 0.56
C ILE A 93 2.51 16.17 1.70
N PRO A 94 2.99 15.54 2.79
CA PRO A 94 3.67 16.25 3.85
C PRO A 94 5.03 16.80 3.38
N ASP A 95 5.68 17.60 4.24
CA ASP A 95 7.03 18.06 3.96
C ASP A 95 8.05 16.90 4.03
N GLY A 96 9.25 17.13 3.50
CA GLY A 96 10.35 16.16 3.56
C GLY A 96 10.50 15.24 2.36
N TYR A 97 9.66 15.40 1.33
CA TYR A 97 9.78 14.69 0.05
C TYR A 97 10.23 15.63 -1.07
N ASN A 98 10.95 15.09 -2.07
CA ASN A 98 11.23 15.84 -3.30
C ASN A 98 10.07 15.63 -4.27
N ILE A 99 9.29 16.67 -4.50
CA ILE A 99 8.09 16.60 -5.34
C ILE A 99 8.38 17.33 -6.63
N ARG A 100 7.99 16.75 -7.77
CA ARG A 100 8.08 17.39 -9.08
C ARG A 100 6.73 17.38 -9.77
N PHE A 101 6.37 18.51 -10.36
CA PHE A 101 5.17 18.67 -11.17
C PHE A 101 5.54 19.14 -12.57
N LEU A 102 5.01 18.46 -13.58
CA LEU A 102 5.19 18.76 -14.99
C LEU A 102 3.83 18.98 -15.66
N TYR A 103 3.75 19.98 -16.53
CA TYR A 103 2.65 20.19 -17.45
C TYR A 103 3.24 20.44 -18.85
N ASP A 104 3.36 19.38 -19.66
CA ASP A 104 4.06 19.46 -20.95
C ASP A 104 3.62 18.41 -21.98
N GLU A 105 4.01 18.59 -23.25
CA GLU A 105 3.91 17.55 -24.28
C GLU A 105 4.90 16.42 -23.95
N GLN A 106 4.38 15.20 -23.86
CA GLN A 106 5.17 13.99 -23.69
C GLN A 106 5.12 13.17 -24.97
N GLU A 107 6.26 12.62 -25.37
CA GLU A 107 6.37 11.63 -26.44
C GLU A 107 6.42 10.22 -25.83
N SER A 108 5.76 9.26 -26.48
CA SER A 108 5.78 7.85 -26.10
C SER A 108 5.49 6.97 -27.32
N ASN A 109 5.47 5.65 -27.15
CA ASN A 109 5.15 4.72 -28.23
C ASN A 109 3.86 3.96 -27.95
N SER A 110 3.06 3.74 -28.99
CA SER A 110 1.86 2.91 -28.94
C SER A 110 2.19 1.47 -28.53
N GLN A 111 1.43 0.94 -27.58
CA GLN A 111 1.64 -0.43 -27.07
C GLN A 111 1.37 -1.52 -28.13
N SER A 112 0.57 -1.25 -29.17
CA SER A 112 0.19 -2.26 -30.17
C SER A 112 1.20 -2.44 -31.30
N ASP A 113 1.83 -1.35 -31.73
CA ASP A 113 2.65 -1.30 -32.96
C ASP A 113 3.94 -0.49 -32.80
N ALA A 114 4.25 -0.01 -31.59
CA ALA A 114 5.40 0.82 -31.28
C ALA A 114 5.48 2.13 -32.08
N ALA A 115 4.38 2.56 -32.73
CA ALA A 115 4.34 3.82 -33.45
C ALA A 115 4.52 5.01 -32.48
N PRO A 116 5.32 6.03 -32.83
CA PRO A 116 5.46 7.23 -32.02
C PRO A 116 4.12 7.94 -31.82
N THR A 117 3.89 8.39 -30.60
CA THR A 117 2.69 9.11 -30.14
C THR A 117 3.12 10.31 -29.30
N LYS A 118 2.23 11.29 -29.18
CA LYS A 118 2.43 12.45 -28.33
C LYS A 118 1.12 12.95 -27.75
N GLY A 119 1.19 13.62 -26.61
CA GLY A 119 0.05 14.26 -25.97
C GLY A 119 0.51 15.19 -24.86
N ILE A 120 -0.35 16.11 -24.44
CA ILE A 120 -0.07 16.99 -23.30
C ILE A 120 -0.53 16.27 -22.03
N PHE A 121 0.32 16.27 -21.01
CA PHE A 121 0.05 15.63 -19.73
C PHE A 121 0.36 16.58 -18.57
N ALA A 122 -0.43 16.44 -17.50
CA ALA A 122 -0.07 16.91 -16.18
C ALA A 122 0.39 15.70 -15.35
N THR A 123 1.59 15.80 -14.78
CA THR A 123 2.27 14.69 -14.07
C THR A 123 2.81 15.20 -12.74
N ALA A 124 2.50 14.51 -11.64
CA ALA A 124 3.08 14.78 -10.32
C ALA A 124 3.81 13.55 -9.78
N LEU A 125 5.02 13.75 -9.28
CA LEU A 125 5.95 12.70 -8.85
C LEU A 125 6.50 13.00 -7.46
N ILE A 126 6.78 11.95 -6.69
CA ILE A 126 7.75 11.97 -5.59
C ILE A 126 9.04 11.33 -6.11
N GLU A 127 10.13 12.09 -6.15
CA GLU A 127 11.44 11.68 -6.65
C GLU A 127 12.30 11.10 -5.51
N HIS A 128 12.76 9.86 -5.68
CA HIS A 128 13.59 9.14 -4.71
C HIS A 128 15.09 9.21 -5.03
N GLY A 129 15.45 9.71 -6.21
CA GLY A 129 16.82 9.77 -6.70
C GLY A 129 17.23 8.54 -7.51
N ILE A 130 18.46 8.60 -8.01
CA ILE A 130 19.22 7.48 -8.59
C ILE A 130 19.73 6.57 -7.46
N SER A 131 19.66 5.24 -7.65
CA SER A 131 20.10 4.23 -6.69
C SER A 131 19.62 4.49 -5.24
N PRO A 132 18.32 4.74 -5.01
CA PRO A 132 17.82 5.06 -3.67
C PRO A 132 18.16 3.95 -2.68
N GLN A 133 18.35 4.32 -1.41
CA GLN A 133 18.62 3.38 -0.33
C GLN A 133 17.61 3.62 0.80
N ASN A 134 16.71 2.66 1.00
CA ASN A 134 15.67 2.68 2.03
C ASN A 134 14.86 4.00 2.04
N GLN A 135 14.53 4.52 0.86
CA GLN A 135 13.67 5.69 0.72
C GLN A 135 12.21 5.36 1.04
N SER A 136 11.40 6.39 1.25
CA SER A 136 9.99 6.27 1.61
C SER A 136 9.13 7.32 0.93
N TYR A 137 7.81 7.11 0.95
CA TYR A 137 6.83 8.16 0.66
C TYR A 137 5.63 8.04 1.60
N GLU A 138 4.96 9.17 1.81
CA GLU A 138 3.67 9.30 2.45
C GLU A 138 2.86 10.33 1.68
N TYR A 139 1.61 10.00 1.36
CA TYR A 139 0.64 10.98 0.88
C TYR A 139 -0.79 10.49 1.11
N ALA A 140 -1.73 11.42 1.09
CA ALA A 140 -3.16 11.11 1.11
C ALA A 140 -3.85 11.60 -0.16
N ILE A 141 -4.94 10.93 -0.53
CA ILE A 141 -5.84 11.30 -1.61
C ILE A 141 -7.25 11.46 -1.02
N VAL A 142 -7.92 12.56 -1.35
CA VAL A 142 -9.37 12.69 -1.20
C VAL A 142 -9.99 12.58 -2.59
N ILE A 143 -10.74 11.50 -2.81
CA ILE A 143 -11.41 11.21 -4.08
C ILE A 143 -12.59 12.17 -4.25
N GLU A 144 -12.70 12.77 -5.45
CA GLU A 144 -13.73 13.78 -5.77
C GLU A 144 -13.87 14.85 -4.67
N ALA A 145 -12.75 15.51 -4.35
CA ALA A 145 -12.67 16.43 -3.24
C ALA A 145 -13.60 17.65 -3.43
N GLY A 146 -14.62 17.77 -2.58
CA GLY A 146 -15.54 18.92 -2.59
C GLY A 146 -14.98 20.16 -1.88
N ASP A 147 -13.91 20.02 -1.12
CA ASP A 147 -13.23 21.09 -0.39
C ASP A 147 -11.70 20.87 -0.36
N SER A 148 -10.99 21.73 0.38
CA SER A 148 -9.53 21.69 0.54
C SER A 148 -9.09 21.19 1.93
N ASN A 149 -9.96 20.48 2.66
CA ASN A 149 -9.63 20.00 4.00
C ASN A 149 -8.59 18.89 3.92
N ILE A 150 -7.54 19.03 4.73
CA ILE A 150 -6.49 18.01 4.85
C ILE A 150 -7.09 16.81 5.60
N PRO A 151 -6.99 15.58 5.07
CA PRO A 151 -7.49 14.40 5.78
C PRO A 151 -6.67 14.18 7.06
N GLU A 152 -7.36 14.06 8.19
CA GLU A 152 -6.73 13.78 9.48
C GLU A 152 -6.52 12.26 9.66
N TYR A 153 -5.27 11.83 9.68
CA TYR A 153 -4.86 10.46 10.00
C TYR A 153 -3.57 10.47 10.83
N THR A 154 -3.23 9.32 11.39
CA THR A 154 -1.97 9.13 12.12
C THR A 154 -1.29 7.87 11.61
N VAL A 155 -0.05 8.03 11.14
CA VAL A 155 0.85 6.91 10.86
C VAL A 155 1.40 6.43 12.19
N VAL A 156 0.98 5.25 12.63
CA VAL A 156 1.47 4.63 13.88
C VAL A 156 2.82 3.99 13.65
N GLN A 157 2.98 3.30 12.51
CA GLN A 157 4.22 2.67 12.10
C GLN A 157 4.32 2.67 10.57
N ALA A 158 5.53 2.94 10.05
CA ALA A 158 5.85 2.84 8.64
C ALA A 158 7.30 2.39 8.47
N ASP A 159 7.49 1.08 8.36
CA ASP A 159 8.77 0.45 8.04
C ASP A 159 8.55 -0.79 7.16
N THR A 160 9.62 -1.53 6.89
CA THR A 160 9.57 -2.74 6.05
C THR A 160 8.88 -3.93 6.72
N ASN A 161 8.60 -3.87 8.02
CA ASN A 161 7.89 -4.93 8.75
C ASN A 161 6.39 -4.67 8.77
N SER A 162 5.97 -3.41 8.93
CA SER A 162 4.55 -3.04 8.84
C SER A 162 4.28 -1.58 8.50
N HIS A 163 3.13 -1.37 7.86
CA HIS A 163 2.50 -0.05 7.75
C HIS A 163 1.19 -0.06 8.53
N ILE A 164 1.01 0.91 9.43
CA ILE A 164 -0.16 1.02 10.32
C ILE A 164 -0.66 2.46 10.33
N VAL A 165 -1.94 2.64 10.01
CA VAL A 165 -2.59 3.95 9.93
C VAL A 165 -3.88 3.96 10.73
N LEU A 166 -4.08 5.00 11.53
CA LEU A 166 -5.34 5.35 12.18
C LEU A 166 -6.01 6.49 11.40
N ASP A 167 -7.23 6.28 10.90
CA ASP A 167 -8.07 7.35 10.34
C ASP A 167 -8.77 8.07 11.49
N ASN A 168 -8.35 9.30 11.78
CA ASN A 168 -8.83 10.04 12.96
C ASN A 168 -10.31 10.43 12.83
N ALA A 169 -10.80 10.59 11.60
CA ALA A 169 -12.19 10.90 11.32
C ALA A 169 -13.15 9.77 11.72
N THR A 170 -12.76 8.51 11.52
CA THR A 170 -13.64 7.36 11.77
C THR A 170 -13.18 6.42 12.89
N GLY A 171 -11.98 6.62 13.44
CA GLY A 171 -11.39 5.74 14.46
C GLY A 171 -11.05 4.34 13.95
N LYS A 172 -10.98 4.16 12.62
CA LYS A 172 -10.62 2.89 11.99
C LYS A 172 -9.10 2.81 11.84
N GLU A 173 -8.57 1.63 12.09
CA GLU A 173 -7.16 1.32 11.96
C GLU A 173 -6.96 0.36 10.78
N GLY A 174 -5.92 0.59 9.99
CA GLY A 174 -5.49 -0.31 8.94
C GLY A 174 -4.09 -0.82 9.21
N TYR A 175 -3.88 -2.11 8.99
CA TYR A 175 -2.63 -2.81 9.27
C TYR A 175 -2.19 -3.62 8.05
N ALA A 176 -1.03 -3.27 7.51
CA ALA A 176 -0.32 -4.08 6.54
C ALA A 176 0.90 -4.69 7.24
N PHE A 177 0.79 -5.93 7.71
CA PHE A 177 1.90 -6.68 8.29
C PHE A 177 2.65 -7.39 7.18
N PHE A 178 3.84 -6.92 6.87
CA PHE A 178 4.75 -7.52 5.90
C PHE A 178 5.57 -8.65 6.54
N GLU A 179 5.86 -8.53 7.82
CA GLU A 179 6.59 -9.50 8.64
C GLU A 179 5.85 -9.70 9.99
N PRO A 180 6.22 -10.69 10.81
CA PRO A 180 5.75 -10.76 12.20
C PRO A 180 6.09 -9.48 12.97
N VAL A 181 5.15 -8.98 13.76
CA VAL A 181 5.28 -7.75 14.56
C VAL A 181 4.72 -7.99 15.95
N GLU A 182 5.41 -7.51 16.98
CA GLU A 182 5.00 -7.60 18.38
C GLU A 182 5.16 -6.25 19.08
N GLY A 183 4.41 -6.06 20.17
CA GLY A 183 4.63 -4.93 21.08
C GLY A 183 4.19 -3.57 20.52
N LEU A 184 3.22 -3.54 19.60
CA LEU A 184 2.62 -2.28 19.18
C LEU A 184 1.84 -1.66 20.34
N GLU A 185 1.95 -0.34 20.45
CA GLU A 185 1.24 0.45 21.44
C GLU A 185 0.20 1.34 20.75
N HIS A 186 -0.82 1.75 21.50
CA HIS A 186 -1.85 2.71 21.06
C HIS A 186 -2.76 2.24 19.90
N THR A 187 -2.75 0.95 19.57
CA THR A 187 -3.59 0.32 18.53
C THR A 187 -4.50 -0.76 19.11
N LEU A 188 -5.58 -1.14 18.41
CA LEU A 188 -6.42 -2.28 18.82
C LEU A 188 -5.70 -3.62 18.63
N ILE A 189 -5.08 -3.84 17.47
CA ILE A 189 -4.22 -5.01 17.23
C ILE A 189 -2.80 -4.64 17.65
N ILE A 190 -2.21 -5.45 18.54
CA ILE A 190 -0.90 -5.17 19.13
C ILE A 190 0.23 -6.12 18.69
N ALA A 191 -0.13 -7.22 18.02
CA ALA A 191 0.83 -8.15 17.41
C ALA A 191 0.21 -8.99 16.29
N SER A 192 1.05 -9.47 15.39
CA SER A 192 0.76 -10.48 14.36
C SER A 192 1.94 -11.44 14.26
N ASP A 193 1.69 -12.75 14.31
CA ASP A 193 2.74 -13.79 14.24
C ASP A 193 3.28 -14.02 12.82
N SER A 194 2.60 -13.48 11.82
CA SER A 194 2.85 -13.73 10.40
C SER A 194 2.38 -12.57 9.53
N PRO A 195 2.80 -12.49 8.25
CA PRO A 195 2.31 -11.50 7.31
C PRO A 195 0.80 -11.61 7.10
N CYS A 196 0.08 -10.50 7.26
CA CYS A 196 -1.36 -10.44 7.00
C CYS A 196 -1.80 -8.98 6.80
N MET A 197 -3.07 -8.79 6.41
CA MET A 197 -3.72 -7.49 6.40
C MET A 197 -4.90 -7.49 7.36
N ALA A 198 -5.08 -6.39 8.07
CA ALA A 198 -6.25 -6.20 8.92
C ALA A 198 -6.83 -4.79 8.81
N LEU A 199 -8.16 -4.71 8.89
CA LEU A 199 -8.87 -3.48 9.25
C LEU A 199 -9.52 -3.69 10.61
N ALA A 200 -9.36 -2.72 11.50
CA ALA A 200 -9.90 -2.78 12.85
C ALA A 200 -10.68 -1.51 13.20
N HIS A 201 -11.70 -1.65 14.04
CA HIS A 201 -12.48 -0.52 14.53
C HIS A 201 -13.04 -0.83 15.92
N LYS A 202 -12.55 -0.10 16.92
CA LYS A 202 -13.12 -0.15 18.27
C LYS A 202 -14.37 0.74 18.36
N ALA A 203 -15.50 0.18 17.93
CA ALA A 203 -16.77 0.92 17.86
C ALA A 203 -17.30 1.40 19.23
N SER A 204 -16.92 0.74 20.33
CA SER A 204 -17.17 1.21 21.69
C SER A 204 -16.21 0.56 22.68
N MET A 205 -16.33 0.91 23.97
CA MET A 205 -15.57 0.22 25.04
C MET A 205 -15.86 -1.28 25.12
N THR A 206 -17.00 -1.74 24.61
CA THR A 206 -17.46 -3.13 24.74
C THR A 206 -17.67 -3.82 23.40
N LYS A 207 -17.33 -3.17 22.27
CA LYS A 207 -17.55 -3.73 20.93
C LYS A 207 -16.46 -3.31 19.95
N ALA A 208 -15.92 -4.27 19.22
CA ALA A 208 -14.96 -4.04 18.15
C ALA A 208 -15.28 -4.87 16.90
N TYR A 209 -14.85 -4.37 15.75
CA TYR A 209 -14.96 -5.03 14.46
C TYR A 209 -13.58 -5.23 13.87
N LEU A 210 -13.32 -6.42 13.33
CA LEU A 210 -12.08 -6.77 12.64
C LEU A 210 -12.40 -7.37 11.28
N SER A 211 -11.55 -7.12 10.29
CA SER A 211 -11.51 -7.80 9.01
C SER A 211 -10.09 -8.24 8.78
N ILE A 212 -9.82 -9.55 8.75
CA ILE A 212 -8.45 -10.09 8.70
C ILE A 212 -8.31 -11.00 7.49
N VAL A 213 -7.16 -10.93 6.82
CA VAL A 213 -6.83 -11.76 5.66
C VAL A 213 -5.33 -12.00 5.55
N ASN A 214 -4.92 -13.23 5.24
CA ASN A 214 -3.61 -13.46 4.65
C ASN A 214 -3.74 -13.34 3.12
N PRO A 215 -3.03 -12.39 2.47
CA PRO A 215 -3.14 -12.19 1.02
C PRO A 215 -2.45 -13.28 0.19
N ASP A 216 -1.65 -14.15 0.80
CA ASP A 216 -1.00 -15.26 0.11
C ASP A 216 -2.04 -16.31 -0.29
N LEU A 217 -2.18 -16.54 -1.60
CA LEU A 217 -3.04 -17.60 -2.13
C LEU A 217 -2.49 -18.99 -1.80
N ALA A 218 -1.21 -19.10 -1.48
CA ALA A 218 -0.54 -20.33 -1.11
C ALA A 218 -0.84 -21.46 -2.12
N LEU A 219 -0.65 -21.20 -3.41
CA LEU A 219 -0.86 -22.21 -4.47
C LEU A 219 0.16 -23.35 -4.37
N TYR A 220 1.29 -23.10 -3.71
CA TYR A 220 2.34 -24.05 -3.35
C TYR A 220 3.03 -23.56 -2.07
N ALA A 221 3.87 -24.41 -1.47
CA ALA A 221 4.65 -24.07 -0.28
C ALA A 221 6.15 -24.08 -0.59
N GLY A 222 6.90 -23.20 0.09
CA GLY A 222 8.34 -23.07 -0.08
C GLY A 222 8.73 -22.31 -1.34
N GLN A 223 9.98 -22.49 -1.77
CA GLN A 223 10.53 -21.85 -2.96
C GLN A 223 10.55 -22.81 -4.13
N ASP A 224 10.19 -22.32 -5.31
CA ASP A 224 10.26 -23.11 -6.53
C ASP A 224 11.71 -23.23 -7.02
N SER A 225 12.23 -24.44 -7.10
CA SER A 225 13.68 -24.67 -7.25
C SER A 225 14.26 -24.23 -8.58
N ASP A 226 13.45 -24.17 -9.64
CA ASP A 226 13.89 -23.74 -10.98
C ASP A 226 13.60 -22.26 -11.26
N GLN A 227 13.02 -21.53 -10.31
CA GLN A 227 12.88 -20.08 -10.37
C GLN A 227 14.12 -19.34 -9.88
N ILE A 228 15.10 -20.07 -9.32
CA ILE A 228 16.31 -19.51 -8.74
C ILE A 228 17.52 -20.26 -9.32
N ASP A 229 18.55 -19.52 -9.74
CA ASP A 229 19.79 -20.09 -10.22
C ASP A 229 20.74 -20.47 -9.07
N GLU A 230 21.92 -21.01 -9.43
CA GLU A 230 22.95 -21.40 -8.45
C GLU A 230 23.51 -20.23 -7.62
N ASN A 231 23.28 -18.99 -8.04
CA ASN A 231 23.70 -17.76 -7.37
C ASN A 231 22.59 -17.13 -6.52
N GLY A 232 21.38 -17.73 -6.49
CA GLY A 232 20.24 -17.18 -5.77
C GLY A 232 19.42 -16.15 -6.55
N GLN A 233 19.68 -15.96 -7.85
CA GLN A 233 18.98 -14.98 -8.69
C GLN A 233 17.75 -15.57 -9.38
N GLN A 234 16.74 -14.73 -9.62
CA GLN A 234 15.52 -15.12 -10.32
C GLN A 234 15.81 -15.53 -11.77
N VAL A 235 15.23 -16.65 -12.20
CA VAL A 235 15.27 -17.13 -13.59
C VAL A 235 13.90 -16.94 -14.23
N GLU A 236 13.87 -16.40 -15.45
CA GLU A 236 12.62 -16.30 -16.21
C GLU A 236 12.11 -17.70 -16.57
N VAL A 237 10.98 -18.07 -15.99
CA VAL A 237 10.25 -19.29 -16.31
C VAL A 237 8.81 -18.96 -16.71
N SER A 238 8.26 -19.72 -17.66
CA SER A 238 6.88 -19.51 -18.08
C SER A 238 5.92 -19.91 -16.97
N ILE A 239 4.91 -19.09 -16.69
CA ILE A 239 3.81 -19.49 -15.78
C ILE A 239 3.14 -20.79 -16.28
N TYR A 240 3.17 -21.07 -17.58
CA TYR A 240 2.60 -22.27 -18.16
C TYR A 240 3.44 -23.54 -17.92
N SER A 241 4.70 -23.43 -17.48
CA SER A 241 5.48 -24.58 -17.07
C SER A 241 5.24 -24.97 -15.61
N ARG A 242 4.54 -24.13 -14.82
CA ARG A 242 4.35 -24.40 -13.40
C ARG A 242 3.34 -25.51 -13.15
N PRO A 243 3.69 -26.58 -12.42
CA PRO A 243 2.77 -27.67 -12.11
C PRO A 243 1.64 -27.20 -11.17
N TRP A 244 1.93 -26.25 -10.28
CA TRP A 244 1.00 -25.73 -9.28
C TRP A 244 0.00 -24.70 -9.81
N ARG A 245 0.06 -24.30 -11.10
CA ARG A 245 -0.86 -23.31 -11.69
C ARG A 245 -2.34 -23.73 -11.66
N TYR A 246 -2.61 -25.02 -11.46
CA TYR A 246 -3.95 -25.60 -11.35
C TYR A 246 -4.33 -25.96 -9.91
N ASN A 247 -3.44 -25.70 -8.94
CA ASN A 247 -3.74 -25.93 -7.55
C ASN A 247 -4.83 -24.95 -7.09
N LEU A 248 -5.65 -25.41 -6.15
CA LEU A 248 -6.52 -24.51 -5.39
C LEU A 248 -5.69 -23.79 -4.33
N SER A 249 -6.20 -22.66 -3.85
CA SER A 249 -5.61 -21.95 -2.71
C SER A 249 -5.57 -22.88 -1.49
N MET A 250 -4.48 -22.81 -0.72
CA MET A 250 -4.38 -23.48 0.56
C MET A 250 -4.81 -22.54 1.68
N GLU A 251 -5.36 -23.11 2.75
CA GLU A 251 -5.66 -22.36 3.97
C GLU A 251 -4.40 -21.72 4.55
N GLN A 252 -4.52 -20.47 4.98
CA GLN A 252 -3.51 -19.69 5.66
C GLN A 252 -4.04 -19.31 7.04
N THR A 253 -3.30 -19.67 8.08
CA THR A 253 -3.67 -19.37 9.47
C THR A 253 -2.73 -18.33 10.05
N VAL A 254 -3.30 -17.29 10.65
CA VAL A 254 -2.55 -16.20 11.29
C VAL A 254 -3.02 -16.04 12.74
N SER A 255 -2.11 -15.73 13.65
CA SER A 255 -2.46 -15.38 15.02
C SER A 255 -2.15 -13.91 15.28
N ILE A 256 -3.15 -13.19 15.78
CA ILE A 256 -3.01 -11.80 16.18
C ILE A 256 -3.32 -11.65 17.66
N ILE A 257 -2.72 -10.63 18.29
CA ILE A 257 -3.05 -10.23 19.65
C ILE A 257 -3.84 -8.93 19.58
N VAL A 258 -5.02 -8.93 20.19
CA VAL A 258 -5.91 -7.78 20.32
C VAL A 258 -5.82 -7.25 21.75
N ALA A 259 -5.60 -5.95 21.91
CA ALA A 259 -5.54 -5.29 23.21
C ALA A 259 -6.90 -5.35 23.91
N GLY A 260 -6.93 -5.87 25.15
CA GLY A 260 -8.14 -6.02 25.95
C GLY A 260 -8.70 -7.44 25.99
N ASN A 261 -9.68 -7.63 26.86
CA ASN A 261 -10.34 -8.90 27.11
C ASN A 261 -11.64 -9.01 26.28
N TRP A 262 -11.63 -9.87 25.27
CA TRP A 262 -12.68 -9.97 24.25
C TRP A 262 -13.14 -11.41 24.05
N GLN A 263 -14.41 -11.57 23.70
CA GLN A 263 -14.98 -12.82 23.19
C GLN A 263 -15.65 -12.57 21.82
N LEU A 264 -15.85 -13.64 21.06
CA LEU A 264 -16.54 -13.60 19.77
C LEU A 264 -18.03 -13.29 19.97
N ASP A 265 -18.57 -12.35 19.19
CA ASP A 265 -20.01 -12.04 19.12
C ASP A 265 -20.66 -12.90 18.02
N GLY A 266 -20.68 -14.23 18.22
CA GLY A 266 -21.23 -15.20 17.29
C GLY A 266 -20.34 -16.42 17.08
N ASP A 267 -20.82 -17.33 16.22
CA ASP A 267 -20.11 -18.55 15.85
C ASP A 267 -19.27 -18.32 14.59
N TYR A 268 -17.96 -18.50 14.72
CA TYR A 268 -16.99 -18.38 13.64
C TYR A 268 -16.24 -19.70 13.51
N LEU A 269 -16.45 -20.43 12.40
CA LEU A 269 -15.81 -21.73 12.19
C LEU A 269 -14.30 -21.61 11.99
N ASP A 270 -13.86 -20.51 11.39
CA ASP A 270 -12.47 -20.26 10.99
C ASP A 270 -11.72 -19.37 11.99
N VAL A 271 -12.26 -19.19 13.20
CA VAL A 271 -11.68 -18.32 14.23
C VAL A 271 -11.73 -19.00 15.59
N THR A 272 -10.57 -19.07 16.25
CA THR A 272 -10.49 -19.42 17.67
C THR A 272 -10.06 -18.21 18.49
N VAL A 273 -10.49 -18.19 19.76
CA VAL A 273 -10.22 -17.10 20.69
C VAL A 273 -9.65 -17.66 21.99
N GLU A 274 -8.55 -17.08 22.45
CA GLU A 274 -7.94 -17.35 23.75
C GLU A 274 -7.65 -16.01 24.44
N SER A 275 -7.97 -15.87 25.72
CA SER A 275 -7.65 -14.65 26.48
C SER A 275 -6.91 -14.98 27.76
N ASP A 276 -5.93 -14.13 28.07
CA ASP A 276 -5.19 -14.15 29.33
C ASP A 276 -5.77 -13.19 30.40
N GLY A 277 -6.91 -12.56 30.10
CA GLY A 277 -7.58 -11.56 30.95
C GLY A 277 -7.07 -10.13 30.78
N VAL A 278 -5.98 -9.91 30.05
CA VAL A 278 -5.46 -8.58 29.69
C VAL A 278 -5.62 -8.34 28.19
N ASN A 279 -5.21 -9.30 27.38
CA ASN A 279 -5.28 -9.31 25.93
C ASN A 279 -6.02 -10.55 25.42
N THR A 280 -6.33 -10.54 24.14
CA THR A 280 -7.05 -11.63 23.48
C THR A 280 -6.29 -12.04 22.23
N GLN A 281 -5.87 -13.30 22.16
CA GLN A 281 -5.34 -13.89 20.94
C GLN A 281 -6.50 -14.38 20.08
N LEU A 282 -6.48 -14.00 18.80
CA LEU A 282 -7.32 -14.58 17.78
C LEU A 282 -6.44 -15.38 16.82
N THR A 283 -6.79 -16.62 16.57
CA THR A 283 -6.21 -17.41 15.48
C THR A 283 -7.26 -17.52 14.38
N VAL A 284 -6.93 -16.98 13.20
CA VAL A 284 -7.86 -16.81 12.07
C VAL A 284 -7.33 -17.57 10.88
N THR A 285 -8.16 -18.46 10.34
CA THR A 285 -7.87 -19.20 9.10
C THR A 285 -8.58 -18.53 7.93
N THR A 286 -7.84 -18.29 6.84
CA THR A 286 -8.34 -17.68 5.60
C THR A 286 -7.97 -18.54 4.40
N ILE A 287 -8.76 -18.48 3.33
CA ILE A 287 -8.53 -19.20 2.07
C ILE A 287 -8.92 -18.27 0.91
N ASP A 288 -8.30 -18.47 -0.26
CA ASP A 288 -8.56 -17.69 -1.49
C ASP A 288 -8.30 -16.18 -1.31
N ALA A 289 -7.45 -15.79 -0.36
CA ALA A 289 -7.26 -14.40 0.07
C ALA A 289 -8.59 -13.69 0.40
N LYS A 290 -9.57 -14.45 0.92
CA LYS A 290 -10.87 -13.93 1.34
C LYS A 290 -10.81 -13.48 2.81
N PRO A 291 -11.20 -12.23 3.13
CA PRO A 291 -11.19 -11.75 4.50
C PRO A 291 -12.27 -12.41 5.35
N VAL A 292 -11.93 -12.66 6.61
CA VAL A 292 -12.86 -13.06 7.67
C VAL A 292 -13.24 -11.82 8.47
N LEU A 293 -14.55 -11.57 8.57
CA LEU A 293 -15.12 -10.44 9.30
C LEU A 293 -15.56 -10.89 10.69
N ILE A 294 -14.99 -10.28 11.73
CA ILE A 294 -15.16 -10.70 13.12
C ILE A 294 -15.77 -9.55 13.91
N THR A 295 -16.73 -9.88 14.77
CA THR A 295 -17.24 -8.97 15.79
C THR A 295 -16.81 -9.48 17.15
N LEU A 296 -16.23 -8.59 17.94
CA LEU A 296 -15.81 -8.85 19.32
C LEU A 296 -16.69 -8.07 20.28
N VAL A 297 -17.00 -8.68 21.42
CA VAL A 297 -17.60 -8.01 22.58
C VAL A 297 -16.71 -8.21 23.81
N SER A 298 -16.66 -7.22 24.69
CA SER A 298 -15.86 -7.34 25.91
C SER A 298 -16.37 -8.47 26.80
N MET A 299 -15.46 -9.23 27.39
CA MET A 299 -15.78 -10.19 28.46
C MET A 299 -16.01 -9.52 29.81
#